data_AF-A0A399ZSA9-F1
#
_entry.id   AF-A0A399ZSA9-F1
#
_cell.length_a   1.000
_cell.length_b   1.000
_cell.length_c   1.000
_cell.angle_alpha   90.00
_cell.angle_beta   90.00
_cell.angle_gamma   90.00
#
_symmetry.space_group_name_H-M   'P 1'
#
loop_
_entity.id
_entity.type
_entity.pdbx_description
1 polymer ?
#
loop_
_entity_poly.entity_id
_entity_poly.type
_entity_poly.pdbx_seq_one_letter_code
_entity_poly.pdbx_strand_id
1 'polypeptide(L)'
;MGHMLDILRETKAQYKVDDSTKLSALEKLEILCKALQITPNQFDHLLSDYSPVLRTIRGHAFESFFDLLLEAAGYQVQIVGGDDAVDRVVNGHTLQLKTPTVAESKGKIVSYKTHKTHGAKSELESIEYYHAVSEFADFLVGLVSYQPLQILLLRREELPTHPLDARRIASPFKVNWANHSGLNAFERIGLDRARIENAARLLAHQQNEILPLTAQAVGVTSEIILNAIMREENFRIWDMSIRGFASEVVFKDFLEKANIKLGESKSIARPRADKADLGLWNKDGTLRLFQIKGVSVRGCRFRGIESIVDVETQLTRGRINDHPTQSRMYLTTDWDYLLLVITPELAERYQKEINAPANPEWEFYSIPVSKLVTHPNYSNRVKPHQNFRYVDLQIYRVGTEWLAQWQSKE
;
A
#
# COMPACT_ATOMS: atom_id res chain seq x y z
N MET A 1 5.67 -13.06 13.61
CA MET A 1 6.44 -12.65 12.43
C MET A 1 5.53 -12.31 11.25
N GLY A 2 4.90 -11.14 11.28
CA GLY A 2 4.05 -10.64 10.17
C GLY A 2 3.93 -9.11 10.08
N HIS A 3 4.32 -8.39 11.14
CA HIS A 3 4.52 -6.94 11.12
C HIS A 3 5.94 -6.58 10.72
N MET A 4 6.14 -5.46 10.02
CA MET A 4 7.47 -5.03 9.59
C MET A 4 8.44 -4.90 10.78
N LEU A 5 8.01 -4.37 11.93
CA LEU A 5 8.86 -4.26 13.11
C LEU A 5 9.32 -5.61 13.66
N ASP A 6 8.46 -6.62 13.63
CA ASP A 6 8.84 -7.97 14.05
C ASP A 6 9.84 -8.59 13.07
N ILE A 7 9.58 -8.44 11.76
CA ILE A 7 10.48 -8.88 10.69
C ILE A 7 11.85 -8.23 10.88
N LEU A 8 11.92 -6.91 11.05
CA LEU A 8 13.18 -6.19 11.26
C LEU A 8 13.92 -6.65 12.51
N ARG A 9 13.21 -6.85 13.64
CA ARG A 9 13.81 -7.35 14.88
C ARG A 9 14.44 -8.72 14.69
N GLU A 10 13.71 -9.64 14.06
CA GLU A 10 14.17 -11.01 13.83
C GLU A 10 15.30 -11.05 12.79
N THR A 11 15.23 -10.24 11.73
CA THR A 11 16.29 -10.06 10.75
C THR A 11 17.58 -9.54 11.41
N LYS A 12 17.50 -8.47 12.21
CA LYS A 12 18.67 -7.92 12.92
C LYS A 12 19.33 -8.97 13.82
N ALA A 13 18.52 -9.76 14.54
CA ALA A 13 19.00 -10.85 15.37
C ALA A 13 19.65 -11.99 14.56
N GLN A 14 19.02 -12.42 13.47
CA GLN A 14 19.47 -13.55 12.63
C GLN A 14 20.77 -13.22 11.90
N TYR A 15 20.86 -12.03 11.29
CA TYR A 15 21.99 -11.60 10.46
C TYR A 15 23.06 -10.84 11.26
N LYS A 16 22.84 -10.62 12.56
CA LYS A 16 23.74 -9.88 13.46
C LYS A 16 24.10 -8.48 12.94
N VAL A 17 23.10 -7.80 12.40
CA VAL A 17 23.19 -6.42 11.93
C VAL A 17 22.39 -5.51 12.85
N ASP A 18 22.87 -4.29 13.05
CA ASP A 18 22.19 -3.19 13.74
C ASP A 18 21.16 -2.49 12.83
N ASP A 19 21.43 -2.47 11.52
CA ASP A 19 20.61 -1.85 10.48
C ASP A 19 20.40 -2.79 9.29
N SER A 20 19.15 -2.90 8.84
CA SER A 20 18.75 -3.62 7.63
C SER A 20 19.39 -3.08 6.35
N THR A 21 19.82 -1.81 6.31
CA THR A 21 20.51 -1.24 5.14
C THR A 21 21.78 -2.02 4.78
N LYS A 22 22.45 -2.64 5.77
CA LYS A 22 23.67 -3.45 5.61
C LYS A 22 23.46 -4.78 4.89
N LEU A 23 22.22 -5.22 4.71
CA LEU A 23 21.90 -6.45 3.97
C LEU A 23 21.96 -6.19 2.46
N SER A 24 22.33 -7.20 1.69
CA SER A 24 22.21 -7.14 0.23
C SER A 24 20.75 -7.07 -0.21
N ALA A 25 20.50 -6.56 -1.42
CA ALA A 25 19.15 -6.53 -1.98
C ALA A 25 18.52 -7.93 -2.07
N LEU A 26 19.31 -8.97 -2.37
CA LEU A 26 18.82 -10.35 -2.44
C LEU A 26 18.37 -10.85 -1.06
N GLU A 27 19.17 -10.64 0.00
CA GLU A 27 18.79 -11.03 1.36
C GLU A 27 17.50 -10.33 1.81
N LYS A 28 17.38 -9.03 1.52
CA LYS A 28 16.16 -8.26 1.79
C LYS A 28 14.95 -8.88 1.10
N LEU A 29 15.07 -9.20 -0.18
CA LEU A 29 14.00 -9.84 -0.94
C LEU A 29 13.62 -11.21 -0.37
N GLU A 30 14.60 -12.06 -0.03
CA GLU A 30 14.37 -13.37 0.56
C GLU A 30 13.62 -13.28 1.90
N ILE A 31 13.99 -12.32 2.76
CA ILE A 31 13.32 -12.07 4.03
C ILE A 31 11.85 -11.70 3.83
N LEU A 32 11.58 -10.74 2.94
CA LEU A 32 10.21 -10.27 2.68
C LEU A 32 9.36 -11.37 2.03
N CYS A 33 9.90 -12.10 1.05
CA CYS A 33 9.25 -13.25 0.41
C CYS A 33 8.93 -14.35 1.42
N LYS A 34 9.88 -14.68 2.31
CA LYS A 34 9.69 -15.67 3.38
C LYS A 34 8.58 -15.26 4.35
N ALA A 35 8.51 -13.98 4.73
CA ALA A 35 7.48 -13.46 5.63
C ALA A 35 6.05 -13.59 5.06
N LEU A 36 5.90 -13.53 3.73
CA LEU A 36 4.62 -13.71 3.05
C LEU A 36 4.39 -15.13 2.49
N GLN A 37 5.41 -15.98 2.52
CA GLN A 37 5.44 -17.29 1.85
C GLN A 37 5.12 -17.19 0.35
N ILE A 38 5.70 -16.21 -0.33
CA ILE A 38 5.56 -16.04 -1.78
C ILE A 38 6.92 -16.04 -2.47
N THR A 39 6.93 -16.28 -3.77
CA THR A 39 8.14 -16.25 -4.61
C THR A 39 8.55 -14.82 -4.95
N PRO A 40 9.83 -14.59 -5.31
CA PRO A 40 10.29 -13.29 -5.84
C PRO A 40 9.44 -12.76 -7.00
N ASN A 41 9.02 -13.64 -7.92
CA ASN A 41 8.17 -13.24 -9.04
C ASN A 41 6.78 -12.77 -8.58
N GLN A 42 6.16 -13.49 -7.64
CA GLN A 42 4.88 -13.08 -7.06
C GLN A 42 5.00 -11.77 -6.28
N PHE A 43 6.14 -11.56 -5.60
CA PHE A 43 6.41 -10.30 -4.90
C PHE A 43 6.57 -9.14 -5.90
N ASP A 44 7.34 -9.30 -6.97
CA ASP A 44 7.50 -8.26 -8.01
C ASP A 44 6.14 -7.86 -8.62
N HIS A 45 5.31 -8.84 -9.01
CA HIS A 45 3.95 -8.60 -9.49
C HIS A 45 3.04 -7.92 -8.43
N LEU A 46 3.14 -8.33 -7.17
CA LEU A 46 2.40 -7.70 -6.07
C LEU A 46 2.73 -6.20 -5.96
N LEU A 47 4.01 -5.84 -6.10
CA LEU A 47 4.45 -4.45 -6.02
C LEU A 47 4.11 -3.64 -7.28
N SER A 48 4.21 -4.23 -8.48
CA SER A 48 4.02 -3.54 -9.77
C SER A 48 2.56 -3.41 -10.18
N ASP A 49 1.75 -4.46 -10.01
CA ASP A 49 0.44 -4.56 -10.67
C ASP A 49 -0.68 -3.95 -9.82
N TYR A 50 -0.49 -3.93 -8.50
CA TYR A 50 -1.46 -3.34 -7.58
C TYR A 50 -1.19 -1.84 -7.41
N SER A 51 -1.95 -1.02 -8.14
CA SER A 51 -1.82 0.46 -8.12
C SER A 51 -1.75 1.08 -6.71
N PRO A 52 -2.50 0.62 -5.68
CA PRO A 52 -2.37 1.14 -4.32
C PRO A 52 -1.00 0.84 -3.68
N VAL A 53 -0.44 -0.35 -3.95
CA VAL A 53 0.90 -0.76 -3.51
C VAL A 53 1.95 0.06 -4.23
N LEU A 54 1.93 0.06 -5.56
CA LEU A 54 2.89 0.78 -6.39
C LEU A 54 2.95 2.28 -6.05
N ARG A 55 1.80 2.93 -5.84
CA ARG A 55 1.73 4.35 -5.49
C ARG A 55 2.44 4.64 -4.16
N THR A 56 2.24 3.77 -3.18
CA THR A 56 2.86 3.90 -1.85
C THR A 56 4.38 3.74 -1.97
N ILE A 57 4.84 2.71 -2.68
CA ILE A 57 6.26 2.45 -2.91
C ILE A 57 6.91 3.61 -3.66
N ARG A 58 6.29 4.12 -4.74
CA ARG A 58 6.84 5.26 -5.51
C ARG A 58 7.17 6.47 -4.64
N GLY A 59 6.29 6.82 -3.69
CA GLY A 59 6.52 7.94 -2.78
C GLY A 59 7.75 7.73 -1.90
N HIS A 60 7.78 6.63 -1.16
CA HIS A 60 8.88 6.34 -0.23
C HIS A 60 10.20 5.96 -0.92
N ALA A 61 10.13 5.39 -2.12
CA ALA A 61 11.31 5.13 -2.95
C ALA A 61 11.92 6.43 -3.47
N PHE A 62 11.11 7.44 -3.81
CA PHE A 62 11.62 8.78 -4.15
C PHE A 62 12.31 9.42 -2.96
N GLU A 63 11.71 9.36 -1.78
CA GLU A 63 12.32 9.82 -0.55
C GLU A 63 13.67 9.14 -0.28
N SER A 64 13.72 7.81 -0.38
CA SER A 64 14.95 7.04 -0.15
C SER A 64 16.01 7.34 -1.21
N PHE A 65 15.62 7.49 -2.48
CA PHE A 65 16.51 7.92 -3.56
C PHE A 65 17.07 9.32 -3.29
N PHE A 66 16.23 10.27 -2.86
CA PHE A 66 16.66 11.63 -2.59
C PHE A 66 17.66 11.68 -1.43
N ASP A 67 17.41 10.92 -0.36
CA ASP A 67 18.35 10.80 0.76
C ASP A 67 19.72 10.29 0.29
N LEU A 68 19.75 9.22 -0.50
CA LEU A 68 20.97 8.64 -1.06
C LEU A 68 21.68 9.61 -2.03
N LEU A 69 20.92 10.36 -2.83
CA LEU A 69 21.46 11.37 -3.73
C LEU A 69 22.21 12.45 -2.96
N LEU A 70 21.61 12.94 -1.86
CA LEU A 70 22.22 13.96 -1.01
C LEU A 70 23.42 13.42 -0.25
N GLU A 71 23.33 12.21 0.30
CA GLU A 71 24.44 11.53 0.98
C GLU A 71 25.63 11.31 0.05
N ALA A 72 25.40 10.78 -1.15
CA ALA A 72 26.45 10.57 -2.16
C ALA A 72 27.04 11.90 -2.65
N ALA A 73 26.24 12.97 -2.65
CA ALA A 73 26.73 14.32 -2.91
C ALA A 73 27.47 14.92 -1.70
N GLY A 74 27.48 14.28 -0.53
CA GLY A 74 28.17 14.70 0.70
C GLY A 74 27.40 15.75 1.51
N TYR A 75 26.07 15.66 1.52
CA TYR A 75 25.18 16.49 2.34
C TYR A 75 24.51 15.64 3.42
N GLN A 76 24.28 16.24 4.58
CA GLN A 76 23.49 15.61 5.63
C GLN A 76 22.00 15.89 5.44
N VAL A 77 21.19 14.89 5.72
CA VAL A 77 19.74 14.97 5.66
C VAL A 77 19.18 14.59 7.01
N GLN A 78 18.34 15.44 7.58
CA GLN A 78 17.55 15.09 8.74
C GLN A 78 16.18 14.57 8.28
N ILE A 79 15.89 13.32 8.60
CA ILE A 79 14.56 12.73 8.41
C ILE A 79 13.66 13.23 9.55
N VAL A 80 12.56 13.90 9.20
CA VAL A 80 11.55 14.32 10.18
C VAL A 80 10.41 13.30 10.18
N GLY A 81 9.85 13.05 9.00
CA GLY A 81 8.81 12.03 8.78
C GLY A 81 7.53 12.23 9.59
N GLY A 82 6.53 11.38 9.33
CA GLY A 82 5.26 11.35 10.08
C GLY A 82 4.06 11.89 9.30
N ASP A 83 3.00 12.27 10.02
CA ASP A 83 1.75 12.80 9.45
C ASP A 83 1.80 14.34 9.23
N ASP A 84 3.00 14.93 9.27
CA ASP A 84 3.26 16.37 9.13
C ASP A 84 3.56 16.77 7.66
N ALA A 85 3.58 18.07 7.38
CA ALA A 85 3.86 18.64 6.06
C ALA A 85 5.36 18.75 5.73
N VAL A 86 6.22 18.09 6.50
CA VAL A 86 7.69 18.14 6.39
C VAL A 86 8.23 16.72 6.39
N ASP A 87 8.85 16.34 5.28
CA ASP A 87 9.47 15.01 5.15
C ASP A 87 10.95 15.05 5.56
N ARG A 88 11.67 16.12 5.18
CA ARG A 88 13.12 16.28 5.37
C ARG A 88 13.51 17.69 5.78
N VAL A 89 14.66 17.83 6.45
CA VAL A 89 15.35 19.10 6.65
C VAL A 89 16.76 19.01 6.07
N VAL A 90 17.12 19.97 5.22
CA VAL A 90 18.42 20.05 4.52
C VAL A 90 18.90 21.49 4.56
N ASN A 91 20.11 21.73 5.06
CA ASN A 91 20.71 23.06 5.19
C ASN A 91 19.78 24.09 5.88
N GLY A 92 18.98 23.66 6.85
CA GLY A 92 18.03 24.51 7.57
C GLY A 92 16.70 24.76 6.84
N HIS A 93 16.50 24.20 5.64
CA HIS A 93 15.23 24.27 4.91
C HIS A 93 14.38 23.02 5.14
N THR A 94 13.09 23.23 5.39
CA THR A 94 12.09 22.15 5.47
C THR A 94 11.60 21.78 4.07
N LEU A 95 11.50 20.48 3.77
CA LEU A 95 11.16 19.95 2.45
C LEU A 95 9.98 18.97 2.53
N GLN A 96 9.04 19.10 1.59
CA GLN A 96 8.04 18.07 1.30
C GLN A 96 8.31 17.45 -0.08
N LEU A 97 8.54 16.15 -0.12
CA LEU A 97 8.83 15.39 -1.33
C LEU A 97 7.54 14.87 -1.95
N LYS A 98 7.38 15.03 -3.26
CA LYS A 98 6.21 14.52 -3.99
C LYS A 98 6.59 13.87 -5.32
N THR A 99 5.92 12.77 -5.63
CA THR A 99 5.95 12.15 -6.97
C THR A 99 4.76 12.63 -7.82
N PRO A 100 4.89 12.65 -9.16
CA PRO A 100 3.81 13.09 -10.04
C PRO A 100 2.57 12.20 -9.98
N THR A 101 1.40 12.82 -10.12
CA THR A 101 0.16 12.10 -10.43
C THR A 101 0.17 11.73 -11.91
N VAL A 102 0.46 10.45 -12.21
CA VAL A 102 0.62 9.94 -13.58
C VAL A 102 -0.55 10.29 -14.50
N ALA A 103 -1.79 10.07 -14.06
CA ALA A 103 -2.99 10.30 -14.88
C ALA A 103 -3.19 11.78 -15.31
N GLU A 104 -2.58 12.72 -14.58
CA GLU A 104 -2.75 14.16 -14.79
C GLU A 104 -1.48 14.82 -15.36
N SER A 105 -0.41 14.06 -15.54
CA SER A 105 0.89 14.53 -16.02
C SER A 105 1.07 14.12 -17.48
N LYS A 106 1.34 15.08 -18.36
CA LYS A 106 1.46 14.86 -19.82
C LYS A 106 2.44 15.83 -20.45
N GLY A 107 3.36 15.30 -21.25
CA GLY A 107 4.38 16.10 -21.93
C GLY A 107 5.19 16.94 -20.94
N LYS A 108 5.14 18.26 -21.10
CA LYS A 108 5.88 19.22 -20.26
C LYS A 108 5.15 19.60 -18.96
N ILE A 109 4.02 18.95 -18.65
CA ILE A 109 3.19 19.24 -17.48
C ILE A 109 3.27 18.10 -16.48
N VAL A 110 3.62 18.42 -15.24
CA VAL A 110 3.51 17.51 -14.09
C VAL A 110 2.42 18.00 -13.14
N SER A 111 1.70 17.06 -12.51
CA SER A 111 0.67 17.33 -11.52
C SER A 111 1.09 16.77 -10.16
N TYR A 112 0.98 17.58 -9.11
CA TYR A 112 1.26 17.17 -7.72
C TYR A 112 0.02 17.30 -6.86
N LYS A 113 -0.10 16.39 -5.88
CA LYS A 113 -1.16 16.39 -4.87
C LYS A 113 -0.58 16.71 -3.51
N THR A 114 -1.13 17.73 -2.87
CA THR A 114 -0.67 18.32 -1.60
C THR A 114 -1.83 18.50 -0.63
N HIS A 115 -2.93 17.77 -0.81
CA HIS A 115 -3.99 17.69 0.20
C HIS A 115 -3.54 16.81 1.38
N LYS A 116 -4.10 17.07 2.56
CA LYS A 116 -3.78 16.31 3.76
C LYS A 116 -4.24 14.87 3.59
N THR A 117 -3.39 13.92 3.93
CA THR A 117 -3.74 12.49 3.97
C THR A 117 -4.66 12.16 5.14
N HIS A 118 -4.66 12.98 6.19
CA HIS A 118 -5.52 12.86 7.38
C HIS A 118 -6.30 14.14 7.62
N GLY A 119 -7.56 14.02 8.05
CA GLY A 119 -8.51 15.13 8.16
C GLY A 119 -9.69 14.97 7.22
N ALA A 120 -10.27 16.09 6.78
CA ALA A 120 -11.31 16.07 5.76
C ALA A 120 -10.83 15.37 4.49
N LYS A 121 -11.71 14.65 3.80
CA LYS A 121 -11.39 13.76 2.68
C LYS A 121 -11.68 14.37 1.32
N SER A 122 -12.35 15.52 1.31
CA SER A 122 -12.58 16.34 0.13
C SER A 122 -12.89 17.77 0.54
N GLU A 123 -12.78 18.68 -0.43
CA GLU A 123 -13.23 20.07 -0.29
C GLU A 123 -14.72 20.18 0.10
N LEU A 124 -15.55 19.19 -0.27
CA LEU A 124 -16.96 19.11 0.08
C LEU A 124 -17.17 18.85 1.58
N GLU A 125 -16.20 18.21 2.26
CA GLU A 125 -16.27 18.00 3.71
C GLU A 125 -15.76 19.22 4.47
N SER A 126 -14.60 19.75 4.08
CA SER A 126 -14.01 20.94 4.70
C SER A 126 -12.86 21.44 3.84
N ILE A 127 -12.64 22.75 3.86
CA ILE A 127 -11.46 23.39 3.27
C ILE A 127 -10.15 22.92 3.94
N GLU A 128 -10.23 22.36 5.14
CA GLU A 128 -9.08 21.76 5.86
C GLU A 128 -8.52 20.51 5.18
N TYR A 129 -9.20 19.99 4.15
CA TYR A 129 -8.63 19.02 3.21
C TYR A 129 -7.32 19.53 2.58
N TYR A 130 -7.20 20.83 2.38
CA TYR A 130 -6.01 21.47 1.84
C TYR A 130 -5.04 21.88 2.96
N HIS A 131 -3.74 21.70 2.72
CA HIS A 131 -2.72 22.25 3.62
C HIS A 131 -2.82 23.79 3.67
N ALA A 132 -2.71 24.33 4.88
CA ALA A 132 -2.49 25.77 5.03
C ALA A 132 -1.10 26.09 4.50
N VAL A 133 -0.96 27.20 3.77
CA VAL A 133 0.33 27.67 3.27
C VAL A 133 1.31 27.82 4.42
N SER A 134 0.90 28.43 5.54
CA SER A 134 1.73 28.66 6.73
C SER A 134 2.21 27.39 7.44
N GLU A 135 1.54 26.26 7.23
CA GLU A 135 1.88 24.96 7.83
C GLU A 135 2.73 24.10 6.89
N PHE A 136 2.96 24.53 5.65
CA PHE A 136 3.68 23.75 4.65
C PHE A 136 5.19 23.99 4.73
N ALA A 137 5.97 22.97 4.35
CA ALA A 137 7.42 23.05 4.19
C ALA A 137 7.86 24.25 3.34
N ASP A 138 9.08 24.75 3.57
CA ASP A 138 9.67 25.86 2.83
C ASP A 138 9.74 25.56 1.33
N PHE A 139 9.96 24.27 0.98
CA PHE A 139 9.99 23.80 -0.39
C PHE A 139 9.13 22.57 -0.63
N LEU A 140 8.48 22.53 -1.79
CA LEU A 140 8.08 21.28 -2.43
C LEU A 140 9.20 20.80 -3.34
N VAL A 141 9.66 19.58 -3.11
CA VAL A 141 10.64 18.87 -3.94
C VAL A 141 9.88 17.86 -4.79
N GLY A 142 9.58 18.24 -6.03
CA GLY A 142 8.76 17.47 -6.96
C GLY A 142 9.60 16.67 -7.93
N LEU A 143 9.54 15.33 -7.87
CA LEU A 143 10.15 14.49 -8.91
C LEU A 143 9.48 14.77 -10.26
N VAL A 144 10.26 14.84 -11.35
CA VAL A 144 9.77 14.83 -12.73
C VAL A 144 10.24 13.57 -13.45
N SER A 145 11.54 13.27 -13.36
CA SER A 145 12.15 12.05 -13.90
C SER A 145 13.41 11.70 -13.12
N TYR A 146 13.72 10.40 -13.00
CA TYR A 146 15.02 9.93 -12.49
C TYR A 146 16.10 9.95 -13.58
N GLN A 147 15.72 9.77 -14.85
CA GLN A 147 16.66 9.67 -15.97
C GLN A 147 16.14 10.38 -17.23
N PRO A 148 16.77 11.49 -17.69
CA PRO A 148 17.75 12.28 -16.93
C PRO A 148 17.13 12.78 -15.61
N LEU A 149 17.97 13.02 -14.60
CA LEU A 149 17.49 13.51 -13.31
C LEU A 149 16.84 14.89 -13.47
N GLN A 150 15.57 14.98 -13.11
CA GLN A 150 14.74 16.17 -13.18
C GLN A 150 13.91 16.27 -11.90
N ILE A 151 14.22 17.26 -11.07
CA ILE A 151 13.53 17.57 -9.81
C ILE A 151 13.17 19.05 -9.82
N LEU A 152 11.91 19.37 -9.53
CA LEU A 152 11.44 20.74 -9.30
C LEU A 152 11.61 21.12 -7.83
N LEU A 153 12.29 22.23 -7.57
CA LEU A 153 12.36 22.87 -6.26
C LEU A 153 11.50 24.13 -6.25
N LEU A 154 10.26 23.99 -5.77
CA LEU A 154 9.28 25.06 -5.69
C LEU A 154 9.29 25.65 -4.28
N ARG A 155 9.45 26.96 -4.16
CA ARG A 155 9.26 27.64 -2.87
C ARG A 155 7.80 27.55 -2.47
N ARG A 156 7.51 27.51 -1.18
CA ARG A 156 6.14 27.58 -0.65
C ARG A 156 5.32 28.71 -1.27
N GLU A 157 5.92 29.88 -1.46
CA GLU A 157 5.26 31.07 -2.01
C GLU A 157 4.98 30.98 -3.52
N GLU A 158 5.64 30.04 -4.22
CA GLU A 158 5.40 29.74 -5.64
C GLU A 158 4.26 28.72 -5.85
N LEU A 159 3.80 28.06 -4.78
CA LEU A 159 2.75 27.05 -4.87
C LEU A 159 1.39 27.70 -5.19
N PRO A 160 0.65 27.19 -6.19
CA PRO A 160 -0.67 27.70 -6.50
C PRO A 160 -1.60 27.61 -5.28
N THR A 161 -2.32 28.68 -5.00
CA THR A 161 -3.29 28.72 -3.89
C THR A 161 -4.69 28.34 -4.35
N HIS A 162 -5.51 27.91 -3.41
CA HIS A 162 -6.87 27.49 -3.68
C HIS A 162 -7.72 28.71 -4.11
N PRO A 163 -8.53 28.63 -5.19
CA PRO A 163 -9.29 29.78 -5.70
C PRO A 163 -10.25 30.42 -4.69
N LEU A 164 -10.76 29.63 -3.73
CA LEU A 164 -11.70 30.08 -2.70
C LEU A 164 -11.04 30.46 -1.36
N ASP A 165 -9.78 30.09 -1.14
CA ASP A 165 -9.05 30.46 0.08
C ASP A 165 -7.55 30.52 -0.20
N ALA A 166 -7.03 31.74 -0.38
CA ALA A 166 -5.63 31.98 -0.70
C ALA A 166 -4.65 31.52 0.41
N ARG A 167 -5.14 31.21 1.62
CA ARG A 167 -4.32 30.66 2.71
C ARG A 167 -4.11 29.14 2.57
N ARG A 168 -4.71 28.52 1.55
CA ARG A 168 -4.65 27.07 1.30
C ARG A 168 -3.93 26.79 -0.02
N ILE A 169 -3.13 25.74 -0.04
CA ILE A 169 -2.45 25.29 -1.26
C ILE A 169 -3.45 24.52 -2.12
N ALA A 170 -3.51 24.82 -3.42
CA ALA A 170 -4.34 24.08 -4.37
C ALA A 170 -3.85 22.64 -4.51
N SER A 171 -4.78 21.68 -4.62
CA SER A 171 -4.46 20.27 -4.87
C SER A 171 -5.58 19.57 -5.66
N PRO A 172 -5.27 18.87 -6.77
CA PRO A 172 -3.97 18.85 -7.43
C PRO A 172 -3.64 20.21 -8.05
N PHE A 173 -2.36 20.46 -8.28
CA PHE A 173 -1.91 21.60 -9.09
C PHE A 173 -0.93 21.14 -10.17
N LYS A 174 -0.85 21.91 -11.27
CA LYS A 174 -0.06 21.59 -12.45
C LYS A 174 1.07 22.58 -12.63
N VAL A 175 2.24 22.08 -13.03
CA VAL A 175 3.42 22.89 -13.32
C VAL A 175 3.96 22.55 -14.70
N ASN A 176 4.24 23.57 -15.51
CA ASN A 176 5.03 23.41 -16.73
C ASN A 176 6.50 23.37 -16.35
N TRP A 177 7.05 22.17 -16.22
CA TRP A 177 8.37 21.94 -15.64
C TRP A 177 9.52 22.31 -16.59
N ALA A 178 9.31 22.19 -17.90
CA ALA A 178 10.39 22.26 -18.89
C ALA A 178 11.15 23.59 -18.90
N ASN A 179 10.45 24.69 -18.59
CA ASN A 179 11.02 26.03 -18.54
C ASN A 179 10.92 26.63 -17.12
N HIS A 180 10.62 25.83 -16.11
CA HIS A 180 10.43 26.33 -14.76
C HIS A 180 11.78 26.70 -14.15
N SER A 181 11.87 27.88 -13.52
CA SER A 181 13.10 28.36 -12.87
C SER A 181 13.52 27.52 -11.65
N GLY A 182 12.66 26.61 -11.22
CA GLY A 182 12.91 25.64 -10.14
C GLY A 182 13.42 24.29 -10.60
N LEU A 183 13.52 24.02 -11.91
CA LEU A 183 13.99 22.73 -12.42
C LEU A 183 15.49 22.55 -12.15
N ASN A 184 15.83 21.52 -11.37
CA ASN A 184 17.17 21.21 -10.88
C ASN A 184 17.89 22.40 -10.22
N ALA A 185 17.12 23.33 -9.66
CA ALA A 185 17.59 24.52 -8.98
C ALA A 185 18.01 24.20 -7.53
N PHE A 186 18.91 23.24 -7.37
CA PHE A 186 19.37 22.70 -6.07
C PHE A 186 20.01 23.76 -5.17
N GLU A 187 20.56 24.82 -5.77
CA GLU A 187 21.10 25.98 -5.06
C GLU A 187 20.05 26.70 -4.21
N ARG A 188 18.75 26.56 -4.53
CA ARG A 188 17.65 27.14 -3.74
C ARG A 188 17.58 26.59 -2.32
N ILE A 189 18.14 25.40 -2.09
CA ILE A 189 18.24 24.75 -0.77
C ILE A 189 19.71 24.58 -0.33
N GLY A 190 20.60 25.42 -0.87
CA GLY A 190 22.02 25.45 -0.48
C GLY A 190 22.84 24.26 -0.97
N LEU A 191 22.39 23.56 -2.01
CA LEU A 191 23.11 22.42 -2.58
C LEU A 191 23.86 22.81 -3.85
N ASP A 192 25.06 22.28 -4.02
CA ASP A 192 25.86 22.47 -5.22
C ASP A 192 25.36 21.54 -6.33
N ARG A 193 24.95 22.14 -7.44
CA ARG A 193 24.37 21.41 -8.57
C ARG A 193 25.33 20.38 -9.17
N ALA A 194 26.62 20.70 -9.27
CA ALA A 194 27.60 19.79 -9.89
C ALA A 194 27.81 18.53 -9.03
N ARG A 195 27.87 18.68 -7.70
CA ARG A 195 27.91 17.55 -6.76
C ARG A 195 26.67 16.65 -6.89
N ILE A 196 25.49 17.25 -6.99
CA ILE A 196 24.23 16.50 -7.18
C ILE A 196 24.22 15.76 -8.52
N GLU A 197 24.58 16.43 -9.62
CA GLU A 197 24.62 15.79 -10.94
C GLU A 197 25.64 14.63 -10.99
N ASN A 198 26.77 14.76 -10.29
CA ASN A 198 27.74 13.67 -10.17
C ASN A 198 27.20 12.52 -9.33
N ALA A 199 26.57 12.80 -8.18
CA ALA A 199 25.93 11.78 -7.34
C ALA A 199 24.82 11.01 -8.10
N ALA A 200 24.02 11.72 -8.89
CA ALA A 200 22.96 11.12 -9.69
C ALA A 200 23.49 10.09 -10.70
N ARG A 201 24.70 10.29 -11.24
CA ARG A 201 25.34 9.32 -12.15
C ARG A 201 25.76 8.04 -11.42
N LEU A 202 26.15 8.14 -10.15
CA LEU A 202 26.51 6.99 -9.33
C LEU A 202 25.28 6.14 -8.98
N LEU A 203 24.12 6.77 -8.87
CA LEU A 203 22.83 6.12 -8.58
C LEU A 203 22.07 5.69 -9.85
N ALA A 204 22.69 5.81 -11.03
CA ALA A 204 22.04 5.46 -12.29
C ALA A 204 21.66 3.97 -12.31
N HIS A 205 20.50 3.69 -12.92
CA HIS A 205 19.95 2.35 -13.01
C HIS A 205 20.94 1.34 -13.60
N GLN A 206 21.05 0.19 -12.94
CA GLN A 206 21.83 -0.93 -13.44
C GLN A 206 20.95 -1.86 -14.30
N GLN A 207 21.57 -2.60 -15.20
CA GLN A 207 20.91 -3.70 -15.91
C GLN A 207 20.83 -4.92 -14.99
N ASN A 208 19.80 -5.75 -15.14
CA ASN A 208 19.54 -6.98 -14.36
C ASN A 208 19.05 -6.76 -12.92
N GLU A 209 17.94 -6.05 -12.79
CA GLU A 209 17.23 -5.86 -11.52
C GLU A 209 16.61 -7.18 -11.00
N ILE A 210 16.62 -7.41 -9.68
CA ILE A 210 15.98 -8.57 -9.03
C ILE A 210 14.46 -8.42 -8.90
N LEU A 211 13.95 -7.18 -9.04
CA LEU A 211 12.53 -6.83 -9.16
C LEU A 211 12.31 -6.02 -10.45
N PRO A 212 12.48 -6.63 -11.64
CA PRO A 212 12.50 -5.89 -12.90
C PRO A 212 11.21 -5.14 -13.20
N LEU A 213 10.04 -5.70 -12.88
CA LEU A 213 8.75 -5.04 -13.15
C LEU A 213 8.58 -3.82 -12.25
N THR A 214 8.87 -3.96 -10.96
CA THR A 214 8.76 -2.88 -9.98
C THR A 214 9.81 -1.80 -10.22
N ALA A 215 11.05 -2.18 -10.48
CA ALA A 215 12.14 -1.25 -10.80
C ALA A 215 11.78 -0.40 -12.02
N GLN A 216 11.27 -1.02 -13.09
CA GLN A 216 10.78 -0.31 -14.26
C GLN A 216 9.59 0.61 -13.93
N ALA A 217 8.63 0.13 -13.13
CA ALA A 217 7.43 0.89 -12.79
C ALA A 217 7.72 2.08 -11.85
N VAL A 218 8.69 1.97 -10.95
CA VAL A 218 9.07 3.02 -10.00
C VAL A 218 10.11 3.97 -10.59
N GLY A 219 11.05 3.45 -11.40
CA GLY A 219 12.15 4.20 -12.00
C GLY A 219 13.39 4.33 -11.11
N VAL A 220 13.54 3.46 -10.10
CA VAL A 220 14.76 3.32 -9.27
C VAL A 220 15.09 1.85 -9.05
N THR A 221 16.33 1.55 -8.65
CA THR A 221 16.83 0.17 -8.50
C THR A 221 16.07 -0.62 -7.45
N SER A 222 16.10 -1.95 -7.58
CA SER A 222 15.51 -2.89 -6.62
C SER A 222 16.07 -2.67 -5.21
N GLU A 223 17.34 -2.30 -5.10
CA GLU A 223 17.99 -1.99 -3.83
C GLU A 223 17.32 -0.78 -3.15
N ILE A 224 17.07 0.31 -3.88
CA ILE A 224 16.40 1.49 -3.32
C ILE A 224 14.96 1.15 -2.91
N ILE A 225 14.24 0.37 -3.72
CA ILE A 225 12.87 -0.07 -3.42
C ILE A 225 12.84 -0.91 -2.14
N LEU A 226 13.73 -1.89 -2.01
CA LEU A 226 13.79 -2.79 -0.86
C LEU A 226 14.26 -2.06 0.40
N ASN A 227 15.21 -1.13 0.28
CA ASN A 227 15.58 -0.23 1.36
C ASN A 227 14.39 0.59 1.84
N ALA A 228 13.61 1.16 0.91
CA ALA A 228 12.43 1.95 1.26
C ALA A 228 11.39 1.11 2.03
N ILE A 229 11.17 -0.15 1.61
CA ILE A 229 10.22 -1.08 2.26
C ILE A 229 10.70 -1.48 3.67
N MET A 230 12.00 -1.73 3.85
CA MET A 230 12.58 -2.23 5.10
C MET A 230 12.98 -1.14 6.10
N ARG A 231 12.82 0.15 5.77
CA ARG A 231 13.02 1.22 6.75
C ARG A 231 11.95 1.15 7.85
N GLU A 232 12.40 1.28 9.10
CA GLU A 232 11.54 1.16 10.28
C GLU A 232 10.44 2.23 10.27
N GLU A 233 10.77 3.47 9.90
CA GLU A 233 9.78 4.56 9.77
C GLU A 233 8.73 4.31 8.68
N ASN A 234 9.04 3.44 7.71
CA ASN A 234 8.19 3.13 6.55
C ASN A 234 7.32 1.89 6.74
N PHE A 235 7.12 1.42 7.99
CA PHE A 235 6.35 0.21 8.28
C PHE A 235 4.95 0.17 7.63
N ARG A 236 4.35 1.35 7.35
CA ARG A 236 3.05 1.47 6.67
C ARG A 236 3.07 0.91 5.23
N ILE A 237 4.19 0.96 4.51
CA ILE A 237 4.31 0.35 3.18
C ILE A 237 3.98 -1.14 3.28
N TRP A 238 4.58 -1.82 4.25
CA TRP A 238 4.39 -3.24 4.47
C TRP A 238 3.05 -3.57 5.10
N ASP A 239 2.79 -3.03 6.30
CA ASP A 239 1.68 -3.42 7.15
C ASP A 239 0.32 -3.05 6.56
N MET A 240 0.23 -1.89 5.88
CA MET A 240 -1.03 -1.35 5.35
C MET A 240 -1.21 -1.58 3.85
N SER A 241 -0.13 -1.73 3.09
CA SER A 241 -0.20 -1.88 1.63
C SER A 241 0.14 -3.31 1.20
N ILE A 242 1.41 -3.69 1.25
CA ILE A 242 1.91 -4.97 0.70
C ILE A 242 1.17 -6.17 1.32
N ARG A 243 1.11 -6.26 2.65
CA ARG A 243 0.50 -7.41 3.35
C ARG A 243 -0.99 -7.56 3.05
N GLY A 244 -1.70 -6.44 2.90
CA GLY A 244 -3.13 -6.45 2.57
C GLY A 244 -3.39 -7.10 1.21
N PHE A 245 -2.66 -6.67 0.19
CA PHE A 245 -2.79 -7.19 -1.18
C PHE A 245 -2.13 -8.57 -1.38
N ALA A 246 -1.15 -8.94 -0.54
CA ALA A 246 -0.57 -10.28 -0.55
C ALA A 246 -1.63 -11.37 -0.34
N SER A 247 -2.66 -11.10 0.46
CA SER A 247 -3.79 -12.02 0.69
C SER A 247 -4.50 -12.38 -0.62
N GLU A 248 -4.68 -11.42 -1.54
CA GLU A 248 -5.27 -11.69 -2.85
C GLU A 248 -4.34 -12.51 -3.75
N VAL A 249 -3.04 -12.19 -3.76
CA VAL A 249 -2.04 -12.89 -4.57
C VAL A 249 -1.95 -14.36 -4.16
N VAL A 250 -1.81 -14.62 -2.86
CA VAL A 250 -1.69 -15.98 -2.33
C VAL A 250 -2.96 -16.78 -2.60
N PHE A 251 -4.14 -16.18 -2.45
CA PHE A 251 -5.39 -16.90 -2.74
C PHE A 251 -5.58 -17.20 -4.22
N LYS A 252 -5.25 -16.25 -5.12
CA LYS A 252 -5.31 -16.48 -6.57
C LYS A 252 -4.35 -17.61 -6.99
N ASP A 253 -3.15 -17.65 -6.42
CA ASP A 253 -2.18 -18.74 -6.62
C ASP A 253 -2.70 -20.09 -6.10
N PHE A 254 -3.32 -20.11 -4.92
CA PHE A 254 -3.98 -21.30 -4.38
C PHE A 254 -5.05 -21.86 -5.33
N LEU A 255 -5.90 -20.98 -5.89
CA LEU A 255 -6.93 -21.37 -6.86
C LEU A 255 -6.33 -21.85 -8.18
N GLU A 256 -5.27 -21.21 -8.65
CA GLU A 256 -4.57 -21.60 -9.87
C GLU A 256 -3.95 -22.99 -9.75
N LYS A 257 -3.29 -23.28 -8.63
CA LYS A 257 -2.75 -24.61 -8.32
C LYS A 257 -3.84 -25.68 -8.22
N ALA A 258 -5.04 -25.29 -7.80
CA ALA A 258 -6.23 -26.15 -7.81
C ALA A 258 -6.94 -26.20 -9.18
N ASN A 259 -6.35 -25.60 -10.22
CA ASN A 259 -6.89 -25.49 -11.57
C ASN A 259 -8.30 -24.87 -11.63
N ILE A 260 -8.63 -23.92 -10.75
CA ILE A 260 -9.96 -23.28 -10.70
C ILE A 260 -10.06 -22.11 -11.68
N LYS A 261 -11.18 -22.04 -12.39
CA LYS A 261 -11.49 -20.97 -13.36
C LYS A 261 -11.91 -19.69 -12.63
N LEU A 262 -11.10 -18.63 -12.80
CA LEU A 262 -11.47 -17.30 -12.34
C LEU A 262 -12.48 -16.68 -13.30
N GLY A 263 -13.51 -16.04 -12.76
CA GLY A 263 -14.47 -15.25 -13.50
C GLY A 263 -14.18 -13.75 -13.37
N GLU A 264 -14.53 -13.00 -14.41
CA GLU A 264 -14.46 -11.54 -14.36
C GLU A 264 -15.66 -10.97 -13.61
N SER A 265 -15.44 -10.30 -12.49
CA SER A 265 -16.52 -9.71 -11.68
C SER A 265 -17.41 -8.74 -12.46
N LYS A 266 -16.83 -8.03 -13.45
CA LYS A 266 -17.55 -7.10 -14.34
C LYS A 266 -18.47 -7.77 -15.36
N SER A 267 -18.38 -9.08 -15.55
CA SER A 267 -19.23 -9.83 -16.48
C SER A 267 -20.68 -10.00 -15.99
N ILE A 268 -20.94 -9.74 -14.69
CA ILE A 268 -22.29 -9.79 -14.11
C ILE A 268 -22.92 -8.41 -14.14
N ALA A 269 -24.19 -8.34 -14.57
CA ALA A 269 -25.04 -7.15 -14.46
C ALA A 269 -25.49 -6.85 -13.01
N ARG A 270 -24.58 -6.96 -12.02
CA ARG A 270 -24.83 -6.55 -10.64
C ARG A 270 -24.47 -5.08 -10.45
N PRO A 271 -25.35 -4.26 -9.84
CA PRO A 271 -24.97 -2.93 -9.38
C PRO A 271 -23.74 -3.03 -8.48
N ARG A 272 -22.69 -2.25 -8.78
CA ARG A 272 -21.45 -2.18 -7.98
C ARG A 272 -20.62 -3.48 -7.94
N ALA A 273 -20.65 -4.28 -9.01
CA ALA A 273 -19.79 -5.47 -9.14
C ALA A 273 -18.28 -5.18 -9.03
N ASP A 274 -17.86 -3.92 -9.18
CA ASP A 274 -16.49 -3.44 -8.93
C ASP A 274 -16.07 -3.48 -7.46
N LYS A 275 -16.97 -3.88 -6.56
CA LYS A 275 -16.73 -4.00 -5.12
C LYS A 275 -16.35 -5.40 -4.66
N ALA A 276 -16.31 -6.37 -5.57
CA ALA A 276 -15.77 -7.70 -5.32
C ALA A 276 -14.36 -7.81 -5.93
N ASP A 277 -13.42 -8.40 -5.20
CA ASP A 277 -12.04 -8.59 -5.65
C ASP A 277 -11.90 -9.78 -6.62
N LEU A 278 -12.83 -10.74 -6.55
CA LEU A 278 -12.76 -11.98 -7.35
C LEU A 278 -14.16 -12.54 -7.69
N GLY A 279 -14.28 -13.22 -8.84
CA GLY A 279 -15.41 -14.08 -9.17
C GLY A 279 -14.97 -15.53 -9.42
N LEU A 280 -15.77 -16.52 -9.01
CA LEU A 280 -15.54 -17.94 -9.28
C LEU A 280 -16.77 -18.60 -9.90
N TRP A 281 -16.55 -19.35 -10.98
CA TRP A 281 -17.60 -20.14 -11.60
C TRP A 281 -17.82 -21.42 -10.81
N ASN A 282 -19.03 -21.59 -10.31
CA ASN A 282 -19.47 -22.84 -9.72
C ASN A 282 -19.72 -23.87 -10.84
N LYS A 283 -19.64 -25.17 -10.52
CA LYS A 283 -19.95 -26.26 -11.45
C LYS A 283 -21.36 -26.20 -12.03
N ASP A 284 -22.30 -25.57 -11.34
CA ASP A 284 -23.66 -25.31 -11.87
C ASP A 284 -23.71 -24.19 -12.91
N GLY A 285 -22.56 -23.59 -13.26
CA GLY A 285 -22.45 -22.49 -14.21
C GLY A 285 -22.77 -21.12 -13.61
N THR A 286 -23.01 -21.01 -12.30
CA THR A 286 -23.26 -19.71 -11.64
C THR A 286 -21.95 -19.04 -11.22
N LEU A 287 -21.83 -17.74 -11.50
CA LEU A 287 -20.69 -16.93 -11.03
C LEU A 287 -20.98 -16.40 -9.62
N ARG A 288 -20.10 -16.70 -8.66
CA ARG A 288 -20.14 -16.19 -7.28
C ARG A 288 -19.05 -15.16 -7.07
N LEU A 289 -19.39 -14.06 -6.42
CA LEU A 289 -18.50 -12.94 -6.16
C LEU A 289 -17.96 -13.00 -4.73
N PHE A 290 -16.66 -12.72 -4.59
CA PHE A 290 -15.92 -12.78 -3.34
C PHE A 290 -15.28 -11.43 -3.05
N GLN A 291 -15.40 -10.98 -1.81
CA GLN A 291 -14.55 -9.92 -1.28
C GLN A 291 -13.45 -10.52 -0.41
N ILE A 292 -12.19 -10.24 -0.72
CA ILE A 292 -11.04 -10.74 0.00
C ILE A 292 -10.64 -9.73 1.07
N LYS A 293 -10.45 -10.20 2.30
CA LYS A 293 -9.97 -9.38 3.41
C LYS A 293 -8.99 -10.15 4.27
N GLY A 294 -7.89 -9.49 4.63
CA GLY A 294 -7.01 -9.93 5.72
C GLY A 294 -7.58 -9.55 7.09
N VAL A 295 -7.00 -10.12 8.13
CA VAL A 295 -7.38 -9.83 9.53
C VAL A 295 -6.91 -8.45 10.01
N SER A 296 -7.71 -7.83 10.87
CA SER A 296 -7.38 -6.61 11.59
C SER A 296 -6.62 -6.95 12.86
N VAL A 297 -5.28 -7.00 12.79
CA VAL A 297 -4.43 -7.52 13.88
C VAL A 297 -4.71 -6.86 15.25
N ARG A 298 -5.02 -5.56 15.28
CA ARG A 298 -5.36 -4.85 16.53
C ARG A 298 -6.69 -5.29 17.15
N GLY A 299 -7.62 -5.78 16.34
CA GLY A 299 -8.92 -6.27 16.81
C GLY A 299 -8.89 -7.75 17.23
N CYS A 300 -7.92 -8.51 16.74
CA CYS A 300 -7.72 -9.92 17.08
C CYS A 300 -7.42 -10.11 18.59
N ARG A 301 -7.97 -11.18 19.18
CA ARG A 301 -7.77 -11.54 20.60
C ARG A 301 -7.45 -13.02 20.75
N PHE A 302 -6.50 -13.32 21.62
CA PHE A 302 -6.01 -14.68 21.88
C PHE A 302 -6.40 -15.07 23.31
N ARG A 303 -7.38 -15.98 23.44
CA ARG A 303 -8.05 -16.37 24.69
C ARG A 303 -8.49 -17.84 24.67
N GLY A 304 -7.64 -18.73 24.19
CA GLY A 304 -7.97 -20.14 24.02
C GLY A 304 -9.10 -20.35 23.00
N ILE A 305 -10.10 -21.15 23.38
CA ILE A 305 -11.31 -21.37 22.55
C ILE A 305 -12.15 -20.10 22.33
N GLU A 306 -11.99 -19.08 23.16
CA GLU A 306 -12.66 -17.78 23.03
C GLU A 306 -11.85 -16.76 22.20
N SER A 307 -10.83 -17.22 21.48
CA SER A 307 -10.04 -16.37 20.60
C SER A 307 -10.91 -15.77 19.49
N ILE A 308 -10.74 -14.47 19.25
CA ILE A 308 -11.53 -13.68 18.30
C ILE A 308 -10.67 -13.26 17.13
N VAL A 309 -11.12 -13.59 15.92
CA VAL A 309 -10.63 -13.04 14.67
C VAL A 309 -11.46 -11.82 14.30
N ASP A 310 -10.82 -10.65 14.22
CA ASP A 310 -11.46 -9.43 13.73
C ASP A 310 -11.05 -9.16 12.28
N VAL A 311 -12.01 -8.71 11.49
CA VAL A 311 -11.79 -8.29 10.11
C VAL A 311 -12.53 -6.98 9.84
N GLU A 312 -11.79 -6.01 9.31
CA GLU A 312 -12.36 -4.77 8.81
C GLU A 312 -12.88 -4.99 7.39
N THR A 313 -14.20 -5.16 7.27
CA THR A 313 -14.91 -5.27 6.00
C THR A 313 -15.29 -3.91 5.45
N GLN A 314 -14.74 -2.79 5.91
CA GLN A 314 -15.00 -1.49 5.29
C GLN A 314 -14.08 -1.27 4.08
N LEU A 315 -14.49 -0.41 3.14
CA LEU A 315 -13.55 0.21 2.19
C LEU A 315 -12.65 1.21 2.95
N THR A 316 -11.39 1.30 2.56
CA THR A 316 -10.39 2.13 3.24
C THR A 316 -10.87 3.57 3.41
N ARG A 317 -10.91 4.04 4.67
CA ARG A 317 -11.25 5.41 5.13
C ARG A 317 -12.58 5.95 4.57
N GLY A 318 -13.63 6.02 5.41
CA GLY A 318 -14.93 6.63 5.01
C GLY A 318 -15.88 6.96 6.15
N ARG A 319 -16.95 7.71 5.86
CA ARG A 319 -18.07 7.90 6.78
C ARG A 319 -18.89 6.61 6.87
N ILE A 320 -19.31 6.27 8.08
CA ILE A 320 -20.32 5.26 8.34
C ILE A 320 -21.67 5.95 8.14
N ASN A 321 -22.24 5.87 6.94
CA ASN A 321 -23.55 6.42 6.59
C ASN A 321 -24.24 5.55 5.52
N ASP A 322 -25.45 5.92 5.08
CA ASP A 322 -26.19 5.20 4.03
C ASP A 322 -26.20 5.91 2.66
N HIS A 323 -25.36 6.92 2.47
CA HIS A 323 -25.37 7.66 1.21
C HIS A 323 -24.88 6.77 0.07
N PRO A 324 -25.58 6.69 -1.09
CA PRO A 324 -25.28 5.75 -2.17
C PRO A 324 -23.87 5.90 -2.75
N THR A 325 -23.32 7.12 -2.72
CA THR A 325 -21.98 7.43 -3.25
C THR A 325 -20.94 7.81 -2.19
N GLN A 326 -21.34 8.06 -0.93
CA GLN A 326 -20.40 8.48 0.12
C GLN A 326 -20.13 7.38 1.15
N SER A 327 -21.07 6.43 1.30
CA SER A 327 -20.88 5.32 2.21
C SER A 327 -19.75 4.41 1.73
N ARG A 328 -18.86 4.06 2.64
CA ARG A 328 -17.75 3.13 2.40
C ARG A 328 -18.02 1.73 2.97
N MET A 329 -19.20 1.51 3.51
CA MET A 329 -19.66 0.17 3.88
C MET A 329 -20.16 -0.56 2.64
N TYR A 330 -19.81 -1.84 2.51
CA TYR A 330 -20.42 -2.68 1.49
C TYR A 330 -21.91 -2.85 1.75
N LEU A 331 -22.68 -2.91 0.66
CA LEU A 331 -24.03 -3.43 0.72
C LEU A 331 -23.95 -4.95 0.88
N THR A 332 -24.97 -5.54 1.48
CA THR A 332 -25.12 -7.01 1.56
C THR A 332 -25.32 -7.67 0.20
N THR A 333 -25.44 -6.88 -0.87
CA THR A 333 -25.58 -7.34 -2.26
C THR A 333 -24.33 -7.13 -3.11
N ASP A 334 -23.28 -6.48 -2.57
CA ASP A 334 -22.08 -6.14 -3.35
C ASP A 334 -21.27 -7.41 -3.75
N TRP A 335 -21.40 -8.50 -2.97
CA TRP A 335 -20.72 -9.79 -3.17
C TRP A 335 -21.50 -10.92 -2.49
N ASP A 336 -21.14 -12.19 -2.74
CA ASP A 336 -21.83 -13.36 -2.16
C ASP A 336 -21.11 -13.91 -0.90
N TYR A 337 -19.78 -13.83 -0.89
CA TYR A 337 -18.94 -14.37 0.20
C TYR A 337 -17.83 -13.40 0.61
N LEU A 338 -17.55 -13.37 1.92
CA LEU A 338 -16.34 -12.81 2.47
C LEU A 338 -15.31 -13.92 2.47
N LEU A 339 -14.23 -13.73 1.72
CA LEU A 339 -13.05 -14.56 1.84
C LEU A 339 -12.12 -13.94 2.87
N LEU A 340 -12.14 -14.49 4.07
CA LEU A 340 -11.24 -14.11 5.15
C LEU A 340 -9.92 -14.88 5.00
N VAL A 341 -8.82 -14.14 4.99
CA VAL A 341 -7.47 -14.68 4.85
C VAL A 341 -6.69 -14.44 6.14
N ILE A 342 -6.20 -15.50 6.76
CA ILE A 342 -5.35 -15.46 7.95
C ILE A 342 -3.91 -15.77 7.54
N THR A 343 -3.00 -14.84 7.83
CA THR A 343 -1.56 -15.00 7.57
C THR A 343 -0.98 -16.17 8.38
N PRO A 344 0.06 -16.87 7.88
CA PRO A 344 0.64 -18.05 8.52
C PRO A 344 0.95 -17.90 10.00
N GLU A 345 1.57 -16.78 10.40
CA GLU A 345 1.86 -16.46 11.80
C GLU A 345 0.61 -16.46 12.68
N LEU A 346 -0.45 -15.79 12.21
CA LEU A 346 -1.68 -15.64 12.98
C LEU A 346 -2.44 -16.96 13.03
N ALA A 347 -2.44 -17.72 11.95
CA ALA A 347 -3.01 -19.07 11.91
C ALA A 347 -2.31 -19.98 12.93
N GLU A 348 -0.97 -20.03 12.92
CA GLU A 348 -0.19 -20.80 13.88
C GLU A 348 -0.51 -20.38 15.33
N ARG A 349 -0.62 -19.07 15.59
CA ARG A 349 -0.96 -18.55 16.91
C ARG A 349 -2.36 -18.98 17.35
N TYR A 350 -3.37 -18.87 16.49
CA TYR A 350 -4.73 -19.32 16.82
C TYR A 350 -4.83 -20.83 17.03
N GLN A 351 -4.11 -21.63 16.24
CA GLN A 351 -4.06 -23.09 16.42
C GLN A 351 -3.46 -23.45 17.78
N LYS A 352 -2.39 -22.78 18.20
CA LYS A 352 -1.80 -22.95 19.54
C LYS A 352 -2.80 -22.64 20.66
N GLU A 353 -3.60 -21.57 20.52
CA GLU A 353 -4.63 -21.22 21.52
C GLU A 353 -5.64 -22.36 21.74
N ILE A 354 -5.94 -23.15 20.71
CA ILE A 354 -6.90 -24.26 20.80
C ILE A 354 -6.25 -25.64 20.92
N ASN A 355 -4.94 -25.70 21.19
CA ASN A 355 -4.14 -26.93 21.25
C ASN A 355 -4.23 -27.79 19.96
N ALA A 356 -4.43 -27.15 18.81
CA ALA A 356 -4.33 -27.80 17.51
C ALA A 356 -2.85 -27.90 17.07
N PRO A 357 -2.49 -28.89 16.23
CA PRO A 357 -1.16 -28.95 15.64
C PRO A 357 -0.81 -27.65 14.93
N ALA A 358 0.41 -27.17 15.15
CA ALA A 358 0.92 -25.99 14.47
C ALA A 358 1.05 -26.28 12.97
N ASN A 359 0.32 -25.53 12.16
CA ASN A 359 0.42 -25.48 10.72
C ASN A 359 0.67 -24.00 10.32
N PRO A 360 1.93 -23.62 10.06
CA PRO A 360 2.29 -22.26 9.68
C PRO A 360 2.02 -22.05 8.18
N GLU A 361 0.78 -22.25 7.76
CA GLU A 361 0.31 -22.02 6.40
C GLU A 361 -0.79 -20.95 6.40
N TRP A 362 -1.02 -20.35 5.24
CA TRP A 362 -2.16 -19.47 5.04
C TRP A 362 -3.46 -20.24 5.25
N GLU A 363 -4.40 -19.65 6.00
CA GLU A 363 -5.74 -20.19 6.13
C GLU A 363 -6.76 -19.29 5.44
N PHE A 364 -7.67 -19.91 4.69
CA PHE A 364 -8.74 -19.22 3.98
C PHE A 364 -10.10 -19.69 4.49
N TYR A 365 -11.02 -18.75 4.68
CA TYR A 365 -12.37 -19.01 5.15
C TYR A 365 -13.39 -18.34 4.24
N SER A 366 -14.36 -19.10 3.74
CA SER A 366 -15.40 -18.64 2.82
C SER A 366 -16.72 -18.45 3.56
N ILE A 367 -16.98 -17.23 4.01
CA ILE A 367 -18.12 -16.90 4.89
C ILE A 367 -19.22 -16.27 4.04
N PRO A 368 -20.43 -16.87 3.95
CA PRO A 368 -21.54 -16.27 3.21
C PRO A 368 -21.94 -14.91 3.79
N VAL A 369 -22.33 -13.94 2.95
CA VAL A 369 -22.81 -12.62 3.42
C VAL A 369 -23.94 -12.74 4.43
N SER A 370 -24.82 -13.73 4.26
CA SER A 370 -25.95 -13.97 5.17
C SER A 370 -25.54 -14.32 6.59
N LYS A 371 -24.27 -14.63 6.83
CA LYS A 371 -23.69 -14.91 8.16
C LYS A 371 -22.98 -13.70 8.76
N LEU A 372 -22.88 -12.60 8.02
CA LEU A 372 -22.24 -11.38 8.49
C LEU A 372 -23.23 -10.50 9.26
N VAL A 373 -22.71 -9.79 10.24
CA VAL A 373 -23.48 -8.83 11.03
C VAL A 373 -23.70 -7.57 10.18
N THR A 374 -24.96 -7.16 10.05
CA THR A 374 -25.33 -5.92 9.38
C THR A 374 -25.20 -4.72 10.32
N HIS A 375 -25.12 -3.52 9.76
CA HIS A 375 -25.04 -2.30 10.55
C HIS A 375 -26.38 -2.04 11.27
N PRO A 376 -26.38 -1.70 12.58
CA PRO A 376 -27.62 -1.56 13.36
C PRO A 376 -28.58 -0.49 12.81
N ASN A 377 -28.03 0.60 12.28
CA ASN A 377 -28.82 1.69 11.69
C ASN A 377 -29.04 1.55 10.17
N TYR A 378 -28.29 0.65 9.50
CA TYR A 378 -28.26 0.54 8.03
C TYR A 378 -28.27 -0.95 7.66
N SER A 379 -29.44 -1.59 7.79
CA SER A 379 -29.58 -3.06 7.73
C SER A 379 -29.21 -3.68 6.37
N ASN A 380 -29.22 -2.88 5.30
CA ASN A 380 -28.74 -3.23 3.95
C ASN A 380 -27.21 -3.23 3.83
N ARG A 381 -26.47 -2.90 4.89
CA ARG A 381 -25.01 -2.76 4.87
C ARG A 381 -24.34 -3.71 5.84
N VAL A 382 -23.19 -4.23 5.42
CA VAL A 382 -22.31 -5.03 6.26
C VAL A 382 -21.66 -4.11 7.30
N LYS A 383 -21.65 -4.51 8.58
CA LYS A 383 -20.98 -3.76 9.65
C LYS A 383 -19.47 -3.65 9.33
N PRO A 384 -18.82 -2.49 9.57
CA PRO A 384 -17.39 -2.30 9.27
C PRO A 384 -16.44 -3.33 9.87
N HIS A 385 -16.74 -3.81 11.07
CA HIS A 385 -15.97 -4.86 11.75
C HIS A 385 -16.83 -6.10 11.94
N GLN A 386 -16.30 -7.24 11.51
CA GLN A 386 -16.85 -8.56 11.77
C GLN A 386 -15.94 -9.28 12.75
N ASN A 387 -16.52 -9.85 13.80
CA ASN A 387 -15.78 -10.56 14.84
C ASN A 387 -16.27 -12.00 14.85
N PHE A 388 -15.35 -12.94 14.70
CA PHE A 388 -15.65 -14.36 14.69
C PHE A 388 -14.84 -15.06 15.77
N ARG A 389 -15.43 -16.04 16.48
CA ARG A 389 -14.61 -16.96 17.27
C ARG A 389 -13.83 -17.85 16.30
N TYR A 390 -12.55 -18.04 16.57
CA TYR A 390 -11.68 -18.83 15.68
C TYR A 390 -12.17 -20.28 15.51
N VAL A 391 -12.72 -20.87 16.57
CA VAL A 391 -13.31 -22.22 16.52
C VAL A 391 -14.54 -22.27 15.62
N ASP A 392 -15.38 -21.22 15.62
CA ASP A 392 -16.60 -21.16 14.82
C ASP A 392 -16.27 -20.94 13.34
N LEU A 393 -15.13 -20.31 13.02
CA LEU A 393 -14.67 -20.14 11.64
C LEU A 393 -14.36 -21.47 10.94
N GLN A 394 -13.99 -22.52 11.67
CA GLN A 394 -13.55 -23.78 11.07
C GLN A 394 -14.61 -24.40 10.14
N ILE A 395 -15.90 -24.15 10.37
CA ILE A 395 -16.98 -24.62 9.49
C ILE A 395 -16.96 -23.97 8.09
N TYR A 396 -16.30 -22.82 7.95
CA TYR A 396 -16.15 -22.08 6.70
C TYR A 396 -14.79 -22.28 6.05
N ARG A 397 -13.94 -23.15 6.62
CA ARG A 397 -12.57 -23.36 6.14
C ARG A 397 -12.59 -23.84 4.69
N VAL A 398 -11.81 -23.17 3.85
CA VAL A 398 -11.60 -23.58 2.46
C VAL A 398 -10.70 -24.82 2.46
N GLY A 399 -11.17 -25.88 1.82
CA GLY A 399 -10.46 -27.14 1.67
C GLY A 399 -10.96 -27.91 0.46
N THR A 400 -10.66 -29.21 0.40
CA THR A 400 -10.97 -30.07 -0.76
C THR A 400 -12.47 -30.07 -1.12
N GLU A 401 -13.36 -30.15 -0.14
CA GLU A 401 -14.81 -30.13 -0.37
C GLU A 401 -15.29 -28.78 -0.93
N TRP A 402 -14.67 -27.68 -0.49
CA TRP A 402 -14.96 -26.35 -1.03
C TRP A 402 -14.46 -26.22 -2.47
N LEU A 403 -13.23 -26.67 -2.74
CA LEU A 403 -12.65 -26.67 -4.09
C LEU A 403 -13.48 -27.48 -5.08
N ALA A 404 -14.05 -28.61 -4.63
CA ALA A 404 -14.89 -29.48 -5.45
C ALA A 404 -16.19 -28.81 -5.95
N GLN A 405 -16.56 -27.63 -5.44
CA GLN A 405 -17.75 -26.90 -5.88
C GLN A 405 -17.49 -26.01 -7.11
N TRP A 406 -16.22 -25.72 -7.42
CA TRP A 406 -15.85 -24.76 -8.46
C TRP A 406 -15.45 -25.45 -9.76
N GLN A 407 -15.64 -24.72 -10.86
CA GLN A 407 -15.32 -25.19 -12.21
C GLN A 407 -13.82 -25.10 -12.47
N SER A 408 -13.25 -26.13 -13.10
CA SER A 408 -11.84 -26.13 -13.49
C SER A 408 -11.58 -25.31 -14.76
N LYS A 409 -10.35 -24.82 -14.96
CA LYS A 409 -9.92 -24.27 -16.25
C LYS A 409 -9.88 -25.43 -17.26
N GLU A 410 -10.57 -25.24 -18.39
CA GLU A 410 -10.51 -26.14 -19.55
C GLU A 410 -9.24 -25.92 -20.37
#